data_AF-K5YT21-F1
#
_entry.id   AF-K5YT21-F1
#
_cell.length_a   1.000
_cell.length_b   1.000
_cell.length_c   1.000
_cell.angle_alpha   90.00
_cell.angle_beta   90.00
_cell.angle_gamma   90.00
#
_symmetry.space_group_name_H-M   'P 1'
#
loop_
_entity.id
_entity.type
_entity.pdbx_description
1 polymer ?
#
loop_
_entity_poly.entity_id
_entity_poly.type
_entity_poly.pdbx_seq_one_letter_code
_entity_poly.pdbx_strand_id
1 'polypeptide(L)'
;MYGDVAEQNHTYEIGYLIGEEEFLNRGIGKRIIQILEDRIIEIGGKEIAADPAEENIISIKTLLSNGFKKKSDGDYRKICKMR
;
A
#
# COMPACT_ATOMS: atom_id res chain seq x y z
N MET A 1 13.71 -7.52 21.13
CA MET A 1 14.33 -6.27 20.64
C MET A 1 13.82 -6.06 19.24
N TYR A 2 12.98 -5.04 19.02
CA TYR A 2 12.66 -4.59 17.67
C TYR A 2 13.96 -4.00 17.13
N GLY A 3 14.61 -4.74 16.24
CA GLY A 3 15.94 -4.39 15.73
C GLY A 3 15.86 -3.09 14.96
N ASP A 4 16.56 -2.08 15.49
CA ASP A 4 17.04 -0.95 14.71
C ASP A 4 17.95 -1.48 13.59
N VAL A 5 17.36 -1.82 12.45
CA VAL A 5 18.06 -1.84 11.16
C VAL A 5 17.05 -1.47 10.08
N ALA A 6 16.99 -0.20 9.70
CA ALA A 6 16.50 0.13 8.37
C ALA A 6 17.58 -0.34 7.39
N GLU A 7 17.59 -1.63 7.07
CA GLU A 7 18.38 -2.11 5.95
C GLU A 7 17.93 -1.30 4.73
N GLN A 8 18.90 -0.68 4.05
CA GLN A 8 18.63 -0.08 2.76
C GLN A 8 17.95 -1.16 1.91
N ASN A 9 16.75 -0.89 1.40
CA ASN A 9 15.89 -1.82 0.65
C ASN A 9 14.83 -2.62 1.43
N HIS A 10 14.29 -2.07 2.52
CA HIS A 10 13.15 -2.67 3.20
C HIS A 10 11.84 -2.56 2.38
N THR A 11 11.06 -3.66 2.37
CA THR A 11 9.67 -3.70 1.90
C THR A 11 8.75 -3.41 3.09
N TYR A 12 7.83 -2.46 2.92
CA TYR A 12 6.83 -2.12 3.94
C TYR A 12 5.47 -2.69 3.55
N GLU A 13 4.77 -3.29 4.50
CA GLU A 13 3.38 -3.70 4.29
C GLU A 13 2.43 -2.56 4.71
N ILE A 14 1.36 -2.33 3.94
CA ILE A 14 0.32 -1.35 4.28
C ILE A 14 -1.04 -2.01 4.50
N GLY A 15 -1.76 -1.50 5.49
CA GLY A 15 -3.17 -1.78 5.74
C GLY A 15 -3.93 -0.48 6.01
N TYR A 16 -5.21 -0.43 5.63
CA TYR A 16 -6.09 0.70 5.94
C TYR A 16 -7.55 0.25 6.05
N LEU A 17 -8.37 1.05 6.73
CA LEU A 17 -9.79 0.82 6.91
C LEU A 17 -10.59 2.09 6.61
N ILE A 18 -11.66 1.95 5.84
CA ILE A 18 -12.73 2.94 5.73
C ILE A 18 -13.95 2.29 6.39
N GLY A 19 -14.32 2.78 7.57
CA GLY A 19 -15.37 2.18 8.39
C GLY A 19 -16.78 2.42 7.86
N GLU A 20 -17.07 3.63 7.40
CA GLU A 20 -18.39 3.98 6.88
C GLU A 20 -18.48 3.74 5.37
N GLU A 21 -19.46 2.95 4.96
CA GLU A 21 -19.65 2.57 3.56
C GLU A 21 -19.92 3.78 2.65
N GLU A 22 -20.54 4.84 3.18
CA GLU A 22 -20.83 6.06 2.44
C GLU A 22 -19.57 6.78 1.93
N PHE A 23 -18.40 6.52 2.52
CA PHE A 23 -17.11 7.07 2.10
C PHE A 23 -16.35 6.19 1.09
N LEU A 24 -16.85 4.99 0.80
CA LEU A 24 -16.29 4.13 -0.24
C LEU A 24 -16.48 4.75 -1.63
N ASN A 25 -15.60 4.40 -2.57
CA ASN A 25 -15.62 4.88 -3.96
C ASN A 25 -15.55 6.42 -4.14
N ARG A 26 -15.19 7.19 -3.11
CA ARG A 26 -14.98 8.65 -3.18
C ARG A 26 -13.52 9.08 -3.41
N GLY A 27 -12.65 8.13 -3.71
CA GLY A 27 -11.20 8.37 -3.84
C GLY A 27 -10.43 8.49 -2.52
N ILE A 28 -11.10 8.33 -1.37
CA ILE A 28 -10.47 8.40 -0.04
C ILE A 28 -9.40 7.32 0.12
N GLY A 29 -9.71 6.06 -0.19
CA GLY A 29 -8.72 4.97 -0.12
C GLY A 29 -7.50 5.22 -1.01
N LYS A 30 -7.71 5.81 -2.19
CA LYS A 30 -6.61 6.21 -3.08
C LYS A 30 -5.71 7.26 -2.42
N ARG A 31 -6.31 8.27 -1.78
CA ARG A 31 -5.56 9.31 -1.08
C ARG A 31 -4.80 8.77 0.13
N ILE A 32 -5.39 7.85 0.91
CA ILE A 32 -4.72 7.18 2.03
C ILE A 32 -3.45 6.46 1.55
N ILE A 33 -3.55 5.64 0.51
CA ILE A 33 -2.40 4.92 -0.05
C ILE A 33 -1.30 5.88 -0.50
N GLN A 34 -1.65 7.01 -1.13
CA GLN A 34 -0.65 8.00 -1.56
C GLN A 34 0.07 8.65 -0.37
N ILE A 35 -0.64 8.98 0.70
CA ILE A 35 -0.03 9.54 1.92
C ILE A 35 0.92 8.51 2.56
N LEU A 36 0.52 7.24 2.62
CA LEU A 36 1.37 6.16 3.13
C LEU A 36 2.59 5.95 2.24
N GLU A 37 2.42 5.94 0.92
CA GLU A 37 3.51 5.84 -0.06
C GLU A 37 4.51 6.98 0.11
N ASP A 38 4.04 8.23 0.17
CA ASP A 38 4.91 9.40 0.36
C ASP A 38 5.71 9.26 1.67
N ARG A 39 5.08 8.80 2.75
CA ARG A 39 5.77 8.56 4.04
C ARG A 39 6.80 7.43 3.97
N ILE A 40 6.49 6.34 3.26
CA ILE A 40 7.42 5.22 3.09
C ILE A 40 8.63 5.65 2.25
N ILE A 41 8.43 6.49 1.23
CA ILE A 41 9.52 7.09 0.44
C ILE A 41 10.40 7.98 1.32
N GLU A 42 9.81 8.84 2.15
CA GLU A 42 10.55 9.74 3.07
C GLU A 42 11.49 8.99 4.02
N ILE A 43 11.08 7.81 4.50
CA ILE A 43 11.90 6.99 5.40
C ILE A 43 12.83 6.01 4.68
N GLY A 44 12.90 6.08 3.34
CA GLY A 44 13.84 5.30 2.52
C GLY A 44 13.35 3.92 2.07
N GLY A 45 12.04 3.64 2.15
CA GLY A 45 11.46 2.38 1.68
C GLY A 45 11.55 2.20 0.15
N LYS A 46 11.72 0.95 -0.30
CA LYS A 46 11.88 0.62 -1.73
C LYS A 46 10.68 -0.04 -2.36
N GLU A 47 9.91 -0.79 -1.59
CA GLU A 47 8.73 -1.49 -2.05
C GLU A 47 7.64 -1.43 -1.00
N ILE A 48 6.40 -1.40 -1.48
CA ILE A 48 5.19 -1.48 -0.66
C ILE A 48 4.47 -2.76 -1.04
N ALA A 49 4.12 -3.57 -0.05
CA ALA A 49 3.27 -4.75 -0.17
C ALA A 49 1.89 -4.48 0.46
N ALA A 50 0.86 -5.14 -0.06
CA ALA A 50 -0.48 -5.17 0.52
C ALA A 50 -1.13 -6.52 0.21
N ASP A 51 -1.80 -7.09 1.21
CA ASP A 51 -2.50 -8.36 1.12
C ASP A 51 -4.00 -8.18 1.41
N PRO A 52 -4.78 -7.61 0.46
CA PRO A 52 -6.22 -7.53 0.63
C PRO A 52 -6.86 -8.91 0.47
N ALA A 53 -7.86 -9.21 1.31
CA ALA A 53 -8.75 -10.36 1.07
C ALA A 53 -9.35 -10.31 -0.35
N GLU A 54 -9.50 -11.46 -1.01
CA GLU A 54 -9.89 -11.52 -2.43
C GLU A 54 -11.29 -10.94 -2.70
N GLU A 55 -12.19 -11.03 -1.72
CA GLU A 55 -13.52 -10.43 -1.73
C GLU A 55 -13.50 -8.91 -1.60
N ASN A 56 -12.39 -8.31 -1.17
CA ASN A 56 -12.27 -6.86 -1.02
C ASN A 56 -11.96 -6.18 -2.36
N ILE A 57 -12.92 -6.26 -3.29
CA ILE A 57 -12.82 -5.72 -4.64
C ILE A 57 -12.53 -4.22 -4.64
N ILE A 58 -13.02 -3.48 -3.64
CA ILE A 58 -12.79 -2.03 -3.53
C ILE A 58 -11.32 -1.75 -3.23
N SER A 59 -10.72 -2.45 -2.26
CA SER A 59 -9.29 -2.33 -1.95
C SER A 59 -8.42 -2.76 -3.12
N ILE A 60 -8.75 -3.87 -3.78
CA ILE A 60 -8.03 -4.38 -4.96
C ILE A 60 -8.02 -3.33 -6.08
N LYS A 61 -9.18 -2.77 -6.44
CA LYS A 61 -9.26 -1.71 -7.46
C LYS A 61 -8.47 -0.47 -7.05
N THR A 62 -8.53 -0.10 -5.78
CA THR A 62 -7.81 1.05 -5.24
C THR A 62 -6.29 0.86 -5.33
N LEU A 63 -5.76 -0.32 -4.98
CA LEU A 63 -4.35 -0.69 -5.12
C LEU A 63 -3.89 -0.63 -6.58
N LEU A 64 -4.63 -1.29 -7.48
CA LEU A 64 -4.33 -1.28 -8.92
C LEU A 64 -4.32 0.16 -9.49
N SER A 65 -5.28 1.01 -9.08
CA SER A 65 -5.34 2.41 -9.50
C SER A 65 -4.17 3.28 -8.97
N ASN A 66 -3.48 2.81 -7.93
CA ASN A 66 -2.25 3.40 -7.41
C ASN A 66 -0.98 2.78 -8.00
N GLY A 67 -1.10 1.87 -8.96
CA GLY A 67 0.05 1.28 -9.66
C GLY A 67 0.66 0.05 -8.96
N PHE A 68 -0.03 -0.52 -7.98
CA PHE A 68 0.33 -1.84 -7.46
C PHE A 68 0.05 -2.92 -8.51
N LYS A 69 0.79 -4.03 -8.43
CA LYS A 69 0.61 -5.20 -9.31
C LYS A 69 0.46 -6.46 -8.47
N LYS A 70 -0.53 -7.30 -8.80
CA LYS A 70 -0.68 -8.63 -8.21
C LYS A 70 0.54 -9.47 -8.58
N LYS A 71 1.11 -10.14 -7.59
CA LYS A 71 2.22 -11.08 -7.70
C LYS A 71 1.69 -12.51 -7.63
N SER A 72 2.52 -13.48 -7.98
CA SER A 72 2.13 -14.89 -8.04
C SER A 72 1.80 -15.50 -6.67
N ASP A 73 2.32 -14.89 -5.60
CA ASP A 73 2.07 -15.25 -4.21
C ASP A 73 0.77 -14.65 -3.65
N GLY A 74 0.04 -13.86 -4.44
CA GLY A 74 -1.24 -13.25 -4.05
C GLY A 74 -1.11 -11.76 -3.72
N ASP A 75 0.04 -11.35 -3.19
CA ASP A 75 0.31 -9.97 -2.76
C ASP A 75 0.19 -8.96 -3.90
N TYR A 76 -0.16 -7.74 -3.53
CA TYR A 76 -0.05 -6.58 -4.39
C TYR A 76 1.20 -5.81 -4.01
N ARG A 77 2.11 -5.59 -4.97
CA ARG A 77 3.36 -4.85 -4.73
C ARG A 77 3.56 -3.65 -5.65
N LYS A 78 4.18 -2.60 -5.12
CA LYS A 78 4.58 -1.39 -5.84
C LYS A 78 5.99 -0.97 -5.45
N ILE A 79 6.84 -0.72 -6.44
CA ILE A 79 8.17 -0.13 -6.22
C ILE A 79 8.01 1.37 -5.95
N CYS A 80 8.58 1.83 -4.84
CA CYS A 80 8.70 3.23 -4.49
C CYS A 80 9.64 3.92 -5.50
N LYS A 81 9.16 4.97 -6.14
CA LYS A 81 9.97 5.83 -7.01
C LYS A 81 9.87 7.25 -6.49
N MET A 82 11.01 7.92 -6.35
CA MET A 82 11.04 9.35 -6.09
C MET A 82 10.38 10.05 -7.30
N ARG A 83 9.38 10.88 -7.03
CA ARG A 83 8.65 11.63 -8.06
C ARG A 83 9.47 12.80 -8.58
#